data_AF-A0A7L9VQS3-F1
#
_entry.id   AF-A0A7L9VQS3-F1
#
_cell.length_a   1.000
_cell.length_b   1.000
_cell.length_c   1.000
_cell.angle_alpha   90.00
_cell.angle_beta   90.00
_cell.angle_gamma   90.00
#
_symmetry.space_group_name_H-M   'P 1'
#
loop_
_entity.id
_entity.type
_entity.pdbx_description
1 polymer ?
#
loop_
_entity_poly.entity_id
_entity_poly.type
_entity_poly.pdbx_seq_one_letter_code
_entity_poly.pdbx_strand_id
1 'polypeptide(L)'
;MGLLNHDMKKDERPEMKHGADFVVEKQVKREDIVQNSEQVTYSTNVRVDNHVRNQLTALVNVGAAKNVRELEKKMISAAVDQLPNSDQSRFYQILRILEEKDMLTSRNK
;
A
#
# COMPACT_ATOMS: atom_id res chain seq x y z
N MET A 1 -61.44 34.44 -48.95
CA MET A 1 -61.00 33.07 -48.63
C MET A 1 -59.53 32.96 -49.07
N GLY A 2 -58.50 33.39 -48.35
CA GLY A 2 -58.21 33.29 -46.92
C GLY A 2 -57.00 32.34 -46.77
N LEU A 3 -55.81 32.80 -47.16
CA LEU A 3 -54.54 32.05 -47.15
C LEU A 3 -54.10 31.74 -45.70
N LEU A 4 -53.73 30.49 -45.39
CA LEU A 4 -52.90 30.18 -44.22
C LEU A 4 -51.50 29.78 -44.71
N ASN A 5 -50.57 30.71 -44.57
CA ASN A 5 -49.14 30.45 -44.62
C ASN A 5 -48.75 29.76 -43.30
N HIS A 6 -48.27 28.52 -43.37
CA HIS A 6 -47.56 27.90 -42.24
C HIS A 6 -46.11 28.40 -42.27
N ASP A 7 -45.87 29.53 -41.61
CA ASP A 7 -44.50 29.90 -41.24
C ASP A 7 -43.98 28.83 -40.28
N MET A 8 -43.00 28.02 -40.73
CA MET A 8 -42.25 27.10 -39.87
C MET A 8 -41.41 27.94 -38.91
N LYS A 9 -42.03 28.39 -37.82
CA LYS A 9 -41.27 28.85 -36.65
C LYS A 9 -40.40 27.68 -36.22
N LYS A 10 -39.08 27.85 -36.32
CA LYS A 10 -38.10 26.97 -35.66
C LYS A 10 -38.48 26.98 -34.19
N ASP A 11 -39.03 25.88 -33.71
CA ASP A 11 -39.24 25.66 -32.30
C ASP A 11 -37.87 25.73 -31.62
N GLU A 12 -37.57 26.88 -31.00
CA GLU A 12 -36.42 27.07 -30.10
C GLU A 12 -36.69 26.29 -28.81
N ARG A 13 -36.75 24.96 -28.90
CA ARG A 13 -36.76 24.11 -27.72
C ARG A 13 -35.31 23.99 -27.26
N PRO A 14 -34.97 24.41 -26.04
CA PRO A 14 -33.63 24.21 -25.52
C PRO A 14 -33.33 22.71 -25.49
N GLU A 15 -32.22 22.30 -26.10
CA GLU A 15 -31.76 20.92 -26.02
C GLU A 15 -31.50 20.58 -24.54
N MET A 16 -32.27 19.64 -24.00
CA MET A 16 -32.05 19.15 -22.65
C MET A 16 -30.76 18.33 -22.63
N LYS A 17 -29.68 18.94 -22.13
CA LYS A 17 -28.44 18.22 -21.87
C LYS A 17 -28.72 17.16 -20.80
N HIS A 18 -28.56 15.89 -21.15
CA HIS A 18 -28.72 14.80 -20.20
C HIS A 18 -27.52 14.79 -19.24
N GLY A 19 -27.79 15.04 -17.95
CA GLY A 19 -26.81 14.92 -16.89
C GLY A 19 -26.59 16.23 -16.14
N ALA A 20 -26.78 16.21 -14.82
CA ALA A 20 -26.22 17.26 -13.98
C ALA A 20 -24.69 17.13 -14.04
N ASP A 21 -23.99 18.23 -14.31
CA ASP A 21 -22.54 18.29 -14.20
C ASP A 21 -22.17 18.22 -12.70
N PHE A 22 -22.00 16.99 -12.20
CA PHE A 22 -21.54 16.77 -10.83
C PHE A 22 -20.06 17.14 -10.75
N VAL A 23 -19.75 18.36 -10.33
CA VAL A 23 -18.40 18.77 -10.00
C VAL A 23 -18.04 18.19 -8.64
N VAL A 24 -17.28 17.10 -8.64
CA VAL A 24 -16.73 16.51 -7.42
C VAL A 24 -15.51 17.34 -7.02
N GLU A 25 -15.68 18.26 -6.06
CA GLU A 25 -14.67 19.25 -5.65
C GLU A 25 -13.32 18.67 -5.16
N LYS A 26 -13.21 17.34 -5.01
CA LYS A 26 -12.01 16.63 -4.53
C LYS A 26 -11.72 15.36 -5.32
N GLN A 27 -11.92 15.39 -6.64
CA GLN A 27 -11.50 14.28 -7.50
C GLN A 27 -9.96 14.27 -7.60
N VAL A 28 -9.33 13.33 -6.89
CA VAL A 28 -7.88 13.09 -6.97
C VAL A 28 -7.55 12.23 -8.17
N LYS A 29 -6.41 12.50 -8.84
CA LYS A 29 -5.92 11.61 -9.88
C LYS A 29 -5.45 10.31 -9.23
N ARG A 30 -5.52 9.19 -9.98
CA ARG A 30 -5.06 7.89 -9.46
C ARG A 30 -3.59 7.94 -9.05
N GLU A 31 -2.79 8.74 -9.75
CA GLU A 31 -1.37 8.99 -9.42
C GLU A 31 -1.18 9.63 -8.04
N ASP A 32 -2.08 10.52 -7.60
CA ASP A 32 -2.00 11.20 -6.30
C ASP A 32 -2.32 10.27 -5.11
N ILE A 33 -2.99 9.13 -5.39
CA ILE A 33 -3.32 8.12 -4.39
C ILE A 33 -2.24 7.02 -4.34
N VAL A 34 -1.57 6.74 -5.46
CA VAL A 34 -0.51 5.73 -5.52
C VAL A 34 0.73 6.31 -4.84
N GLN A 35 0.78 6.16 -3.52
CA GLN A 35 2.02 6.25 -2.78
C GLN A 35 3.00 5.31 -3.46
N ASN A 36 4.09 5.87 -3.99
CA ASN A 36 5.21 5.10 -4.52
C ASN A 36 5.91 4.48 -3.30
N SER A 37 5.26 3.50 -2.68
CA SER A 37 5.77 2.83 -1.49
C SER A 37 6.99 2.03 -1.93
N GLU A 38 8.17 2.40 -1.44
CA GLU A 38 9.42 1.68 -1.73
C GLU A 38 9.41 0.25 -1.17
N GLN A 39 8.40 -0.11 -0.37
CA GLN A 39 8.27 -1.41 0.29
C GLN A 39 6.81 -1.91 0.25
N VAL A 40 6.64 -3.21 0.06
CA VAL A 40 5.35 -3.91 0.20
C VAL A 40 5.37 -4.71 1.50
N THR A 41 4.34 -4.53 2.32
CA THR A 41 4.18 -5.27 3.58
C THR A 41 3.06 -6.30 3.46
N TYR A 42 3.37 -7.56 3.77
CA TYR A 42 2.39 -8.64 3.88
C TYR A 42 2.72 -9.54 5.07
N SER A 43 1.70 -10.22 5.61
CA SER A 43 1.92 -11.19 6.69
C SER A 43 2.57 -12.44 6.14
N THR A 44 3.65 -12.89 6.78
CA THR A 44 4.34 -14.13 6.44
C THR A 44 4.59 -14.96 7.70
N ASN A 45 4.66 -16.28 7.54
CA ASN A 45 4.93 -17.21 8.63
C ASN A 45 6.35 -17.76 8.49
N VAL A 46 7.13 -17.69 9.57
CA VAL A 46 8.45 -18.33 9.66
C VAL A 46 8.29 -19.67 10.37
N ARG A 47 8.75 -20.76 9.74
CA ARG A 47 8.75 -22.09 10.38
C ARG A 47 9.95 -22.21 11.29
N VAL A 48 9.72 -22.62 12.53
CA VAL A 48 10.74 -22.80 13.57
C VAL A 48 10.49 -24.09 14.35
N ASP A 49 11.55 -24.60 14.98
CA ASP A 49 11.43 -25.76 15.86
C ASP A 49 10.63 -25.45 17.13
N ASN A 50 10.06 -26.49 17.74
CA ASN A 50 9.28 -26.37 18.96
C ASN A 50 10.09 -25.72 20.10
N HIS A 51 11.38 -26.05 20.24
CA HIS A 51 12.22 -25.45 21.27
C HIS A 51 12.39 -23.94 21.09
N VAL A 52 12.61 -23.48 19.87
CA VAL A 52 12.74 -22.05 19.55
C VAL A 52 11.42 -21.34 19.83
N ARG A 53 10.30 -21.90 19.40
CA ARG A 53 8.96 -21.36 19.71
C ARG A 53 8.76 -21.21 21.22
N ASN A 54 9.11 -22.24 22.00
CA ASN A 54 8.96 -22.20 23.45
C ASN A 54 9.85 -21.13 24.10
N GLN A 55 11.07 -20.94 23.61
CA GLN A 55 11.96 -19.86 24.06
C GLN A 55 11.37 -18.48 23.76
N LEU A 56 10.83 -18.27 22.55
CA LEU A 56 10.16 -17.01 22.19
C LEU A 56 8.96 -16.74 23.11
N THR A 57 8.14 -17.76 23.38
CA THR A 57 7.00 -17.64 24.29
C THR A 57 7.44 -17.33 25.72
N ALA A 58 8.49 -17.99 26.22
CA ALA A 58 9.03 -17.73 27.55
C ALA A 58 9.55 -16.29 27.69
N LEU A 59 10.25 -15.78 26.67
CA LEU A 59 10.76 -14.40 26.66
C LEU A 59 9.63 -13.37 26.70
N VAL A 60 8.55 -13.59 25.95
CA VAL A 60 7.36 -12.73 26.00
C VAL A 60 6.72 -12.78 27.39
N ASN A 61 6.58 -13.97 27.98
CA ASN A 61 5.97 -14.13 29.30
C ASN A 61 6.79 -13.51 30.45
N VAL A 62 8.13 -13.47 30.33
CA VAL A 62 9.01 -12.78 31.29
C VAL A 62 8.96 -11.26 31.12
N GLY A 63 8.33 -10.75 30.05
CA GLY A 63 8.12 -9.32 29.83
C GLY A 63 9.19 -8.66 28.96
N ALA A 64 10.00 -9.43 28.22
CA ALA A 64 11.00 -8.86 27.30
C ALA A 64 10.37 -8.05 26.15
N ALA A 65 9.13 -8.40 25.77
CA ALA A 65 8.34 -7.71 24.75
C ALA A 65 6.84 -7.93 24.97
N LYS A 66 5.98 -7.08 24.37
CA LYS A 66 4.52 -7.22 24.50
C LYS A 66 3.97 -8.40 23.72
N ASN A 67 4.63 -8.76 22.61
CA ASN A 67 4.27 -9.90 21.76
C ASN A 67 5.51 -10.39 20.99
N VAL A 68 5.37 -11.56 20.35
CA VAL A 68 6.46 -12.19 19.59
C VAL A 68 6.94 -11.30 18.43
N ARG A 69 6.06 -10.58 17.75
CA ARG A 69 6.44 -9.66 16.66
C ARG A 69 7.36 -8.54 17.13
N GLU A 70 7.08 -7.96 18.29
CA GLU A 70 7.94 -6.93 18.89
C GLU A 70 9.28 -7.52 19.34
N LEU A 71 9.26 -8.74 19.89
CA LEU A 71 10.46 -9.47 20.26
C LEU A 71 11.36 -9.73 19.04
N GLU A 72 10.79 -10.22 17.94
CA GLU A 72 11.50 -10.46 16.67
C GLU A 72 12.19 -9.19 16.17
N LYS A 73 11.48 -8.05 16.15
CA LYS A 73 12.06 -6.76 15.74
C LYS A 73 13.24 -6.34 16.62
N LYS A 74 13.10 -6.48 17.94
CA LYS A 74 14.17 -6.18 18.90
C LYS A 74 15.38 -7.11 18.72
N MET A 75 15.14 -8.39 18.46
CA MET A 75 16.20 -9.36 18.22
C MET A 75 16.96 -9.05 16.92
N ILE A 76 16.24 -8.70 15.85
CA ILE A 76 16.86 -8.31 14.58
C ILE A 76 17.70 -7.04 14.75
N SER A 77 17.17 -6.00 15.40
CA SER A 77 17.93 -4.76 15.63
C SER A 77 19.17 -5.02 16.47
N ALA A 78 19.04 -5.76 17.58
CA ALA A 78 20.18 -6.08 18.43
C ALA A 78 21.24 -6.93 17.70
N ALA A 79 20.82 -7.85 16.83
CA ALA A 79 21.75 -8.63 16.02
C ALA A 79 22.51 -7.75 15.01
N VAL A 80 21.83 -6.80 14.37
CA VAL A 80 22.47 -5.85 13.43
C VAL A 80 23.43 -4.92 14.17
N ASP A 81 23.04 -4.41 15.34
CA ASP A 81 23.88 -3.52 16.15
C ASP A 81 25.18 -4.20 16.62
N GLN A 82 25.17 -5.52 16.76
CA GLN A 82 26.35 -6.31 17.14
C GLN A 82 27.28 -6.64 15.97
N LEU A 83 26.86 -6.41 14.71
CA LEU A 83 27.69 -6.66 13.55
C LEU A 83 28.80 -5.60 13.39
N PRO A 84 29.97 -5.97 12.84
CA PRO A 84 30.97 -4.98 12.40
C PRO A 84 30.39 -4.01 11.35
N ASN A 85 30.90 -2.77 11.32
CA ASN A 85 30.42 -1.72 10.39
C ASN A 85 30.41 -2.18 8.91
N SER A 86 31.38 -2.99 8.49
CA SER A 86 31.43 -3.56 7.14
C SER A 86 30.25 -4.49 6.84
N ASP A 87 29.86 -5.30 7.83
CA ASP A 87 28.79 -6.29 7.69
C ASP A 87 27.41 -5.67 7.88
N GLN A 88 27.30 -4.62 8.69
CA GLN A 88 26.08 -3.79 8.76
C GLN A 88 25.75 -3.16 7.40
N SER A 89 26.74 -2.56 6.74
CA SER A 89 26.54 -1.97 5.41
C SER A 89 26.10 -3.03 4.38
N ARG A 90 26.72 -4.21 4.42
CA ARG A 90 26.31 -5.37 3.60
C ARG A 90 24.89 -5.83 3.91
N PHE A 91 24.52 -5.90 5.19
CA PHE A 91 23.16 -6.26 5.61
C PHE A 91 22.11 -5.34 4.99
N TYR A 92 22.29 -4.02 5.07
CA TYR A 92 21.33 -3.07 4.50
C TYR A 92 21.27 -3.11 2.97
N GLN A 93 22.39 -3.37 2.30
CA GLN A 93 22.39 -3.57 0.84
C GLN A 93 21.58 -4.81 0.45
N ILE A 94 21.78 -5.93 1.14
CA ILE A 94 21.03 -7.17 0.89
C ILE A 94 19.55 -6.97 1.19
N LEU A 95 19.21 -6.32 2.31
CA LEU A 95 17.83 -6.03 2.70
C LEU A 95 17.11 -5.24 1.60
N ARG A 96 17.73 -4.17 1.11
CA ARG A 96 17.19 -3.35 0.03
C ARG A 96 16.91 -4.16 -1.25
N ILE A 97 17.84 -5.02 -1.67
CA ILE A 97 17.67 -5.85 -2.86
C ILE A 97 16.47 -6.81 -2.69
N LEU A 98 16.29 -7.38 -1.50
CA LEU A 98 15.16 -8.27 -1.22
C LEU A 98 13.83 -7.52 -1.25
N GLU A 99 13.77 -6.31 -0.68
CA GLU A 99 12.57 -5.47 -0.72
C GLU A 99 12.21 -5.03 -2.15
N GLU A 100 13.19 -4.63 -2.96
CA GLU A 100 12.99 -4.29 -4.37
C GLU A 100 12.46 -5.51 -5.15
N LYS A 101 12.96 -6.72 -4.86
CA LYS A 101 12.47 -7.96 -5.48
C LYS A 101 11.01 -8.24 -5.10
N ASP A 102 10.64 -8.04 -3.84
CA ASP A 102 9.28 -8.23 -3.36
C ASP A 102 8.33 -7.20 -3.98
N MET A 103 8.77 -5.95 -4.12
CA MET A 103 8.05 -4.90 -4.86
C MET A 103 7.72 -5.35 -6.29
N LEU A 104 8.72 -5.81 -7.05
CA LEU A 104 8.53 -6.26 -8.43
C LEU A 104 7.59 -7.47 -8.51
N THR A 105 7.72 -8.40 -7.58
CA THR A 105 6.86 -9.60 -7.54
C THR A 105 5.42 -9.24 -7.19
N SER A 106 5.21 -8.29 -6.28
CA SER A 106 3.87 -7.82 -5.91
C SER A 106 3.16 -7.06 -7.03
N ARG A 107 3.90 -6.32 -7.87
CA ARG A 107 3.34 -5.59 -9.03
C ARG A 107 2.90 -6.52 -10.17
N ASN A 108 3.48 -7.72 -10.24
CA ASN A 108 3.20 -8.70 -11.30
C ASN A 108 2.08 -9.69 -10.94
N LYS A 109 1.49 -9.58 -9.75
CA LYS A 109 0.33 -10.38 -9.30
C LYS A 109 -0.96 -9.58 -9.49
#